data_AF-A0A0N4TZS4-F1
#
_entry.id   AF-A0A0N4TZS4-F1
#
_cell.length_a   1.000
_cell.length_b   1.000
_cell.length_c   1.000
_cell.angle_alpha   90.00
_cell.angle_beta   90.00
_cell.angle_gamma   90.00
#
_symmetry.space_group_name_H-M   'P 1'
#
loop_
_entity.id
_entity.type
_entity.pdbx_description
1 polymer ?
#
loop_
_entity_poly.entity_id
_entity_poly.type
_entity_poly.pdbx_seq_one_letter_code
_entity_poly.pdbx_strand_id
1 'polypeptide(L)'
;MNLTVIKMRNTWTYQKSKKSLNENAGFIKLFKYNPTGATIHLLTVKDAGYHIGLDQPVAALQMIINFLNKNSSNEMEEISLPRQTLLEYQPKKIQQTTQQLADQIFDLPGLTYAINFNQYSGYLRATKGNYLHYWFVESQNTPSIDPLIIWFNGGPGCSSLGGLFIENGPFHLNSDGNTLFENVFSWNKLANILYIESPRQVGFSYQNWSINPSTEFNDILTTIDAYEAIVDFFKIFANFKTNDLYIAGESYGGIYVSALTAYIVEKIQVQF
;
A
#
# COMPACT_ATOMS: atom_id res chain seq x y z
N MET A 1 -41.51 1.21 -9.49
CA MET A 1 -40.90 0.02 -8.88
C MET A 1 -41.77 -0.43 -7.71
N ASN A 2 -42.17 -1.72 -7.64
CA ASN A 2 -43.00 -2.26 -6.55
C ASN A 2 -42.19 -2.50 -5.25
N LEU A 3 -41.51 -1.45 -4.78
CA LEU A 3 -40.72 -1.46 -3.55
C LEU A 3 -41.37 -0.54 -2.52
N THR A 4 -41.68 -1.09 -1.35
CA THR A 4 -42.20 -0.33 -0.21
C THR A 4 -41.13 -0.23 0.86
N VAL A 5 -40.89 0.97 1.39
CA VAL A 5 -39.95 1.13 2.52
C VAL A 5 -40.60 0.55 3.77
N ILE A 6 -39.94 -0.45 4.37
CA ILE A 6 -40.42 -1.10 5.61
C ILE A 6 -39.61 -0.66 6.84
N LYS A 7 -38.38 -0.16 6.64
CA LYS A 7 -37.62 0.53 7.67
C LYS A 7 -36.95 1.76 7.05
N MET A 8 -37.30 2.93 7.58
CA MET A 8 -36.68 4.19 7.18
C MET A 8 -35.19 4.19 7.49
N ARG A 9 -34.45 5.06 6.80
CA ARG A 9 -33.00 5.24 7.00
C ARG A 9 -32.75 5.54 8.47
N ASN A 10 -31.99 4.68 9.14
CA ASN A 10 -31.56 4.87 10.52
C ASN A 10 -30.07 4.59 10.63
N THR A 11 -29.41 5.20 11.60
CA THR A 11 -28.02 4.86 11.93
C THR A 11 -27.96 3.45 12.50
N TRP A 12 -26.87 2.75 12.21
CA TRP A 12 -26.51 1.53 12.93
C TRP A 12 -25.14 1.72 13.59
N THR A 13 -24.91 0.96 14.66
CA THR A 13 -23.73 1.12 15.52
C THR A 13 -23.05 -0.22 15.74
N TYR A 14 -21.78 -0.18 16.14
CA TYR A 14 -21.03 -1.37 16.55
C TYR A 14 -20.23 -1.08 17.82
N GLN A 15 -19.85 -2.14 18.55
CA GLN A 15 -18.92 -2.07 19.67
C GLN A 15 -17.70 -2.95 19.40
N LYS A 16 -16.50 -2.40 19.61
CA LYS A 16 -15.24 -3.17 19.51
C LYS A 16 -15.09 -4.21 20.63
N SER A 17 -15.72 -3.98 21.78
CA SER A 17 -15.78 -4.92 22.91
C SER A 17 -16.98 -4.59 23.79
N LYS A 18 -17.40 -5.51 24.67
CA LYS A 18 -18.50 -5.29 25.63
C LYS A 18 -18.30 -4.11 26.59
N LYS A 19 -17.07 -3.59 26.69
CA LYS A 19 -16.72 -2.43 27.52
C LYS A 19 -16.57 -1.13 26.71
N SER A 20 -16.66 -1.22 25.39
CA SER A 20 -16.51 -0.08 24.47
C SER A 20 -17.83 0.64 24.26
N LEU A 21 -17.76 1.96 23.99
CA LEU A 21 -18.92 2.74 23.59
C LEU A 21 -19.41 2.32 22.19
N ASN A 22 -20.71 2.50 21.94
CA ASN A 22 -21.29 2.34 20.60
C ASN A 22 -20.71 3.39 19.64
N GLU A 23 -20.10 2.95 18.55
CA GLU A 23 -19.60 3.80 17.49
C GLU A 23 -20.58 3.77 16.30
N ASN A 24 -20.78 4.93 15.64
CA ASN A 24 -21.60 5.00 14.43
C ASN A 24 -20.90 4.30 13.26
N ALA A 25 -21.55 3.26 12.73
CA ALA A 25 -21.00 2.43 11.68
C ALA A 25 -21.61 2.70 10.30
N GLY A 26 -22.63 3.57 10.20
CA GLY A 26 -23.26 3.96 8.95
C GLY A 26 -24.78 3.94 9.01
N PHE A 27 -25.44 3.60 7.90
CA PHE A 27 -26.89 3.68 7.77
C PHE A 27 -27.50 2.38 7.26
N ILE A 28 -28.72 2.09 7.73
CA ILE A 28 -29.53 0.96 7.26
C ILE A 28 -30.90 1.45 6.80
N LYS A 29 -31.39 0.90 5.69
CA LYS A 29 -32.74 1.11 5.14
C LYS A 29 -33.27 -0.19 4.55
N LEU A 30 -34.51 -0.57 4.86
CA LEU A 30 -35.11 -1.81 4.37
C LEU A 30 -36.27 -1.52 3.43
N PHE A 31 -36.35 -2.32 2.38
CA PHE A 31 -37.42 -2.31 1.40
C PHE A 31 -38.06 -3.70 1.30
N LYS A 32 -39.34 -3.74 0.98
CA LYS A 32 -40.05 -4.96 0.61
C LYS A 32 -40.41 -4.88 -0.86
N TYR A 33 -40.04 -5.91 -1.62
CA TYR A 33 -40.46 -6.10 -3.00
C TYR A 33 -41.81 -6.83 -3.00
N ASN A 34 -42.87 -6.09 -3.28
CA ASN A 34 -44.25 -6.57 -3.13
C ASN A 34 -44.61 -7.80 -3.97
N PRO A 35 -44.07 -8.00 -5.19
CA PRO A 35 -44.44 -9.15 -6.03
C PRO A 35 -44.00 -10.51 -5.49
N THR A 36 -42.86 -10.59 -4.79
CA THR A 36 -42.34 -11.86 -4.25
C THR A 36 -42.30 -11.88 -2.73
N GLY A 37 -42.56 -10.74 -2.08
CA GLY A 37 -42.36 -10.56 -0.64
C GLY A 37 -40.88 -10.48 -0.24
N ALA A 38 -39.93 -10.48 -1.18
CA ALA A 38 -38.51 -10.39 -0.89
C ALA A 38 -38.19 -9.09 -0.15
N THR A 39 -37.22 -9.15 0.77
CA THR A 39 -36.76 -7.97 1.52
C THR A 39 -35.38 -7.56 1.03
N ILE A 40 -35.20 -6.29 0.71
CA ILE A 40 -33.93 -5.70 0.30
C ILE A 40 -33.40 -4.88 1.48
N HIS A 41 -32.22 -5.23 1.96
CA HIS A 41 -31.52 -4.52 3.02
C HIS A 41 -30.43 -3.67 2.37
N LEU A 42 -30.55 -2.34 2.46
CA LEU A 42 -29.51 -1.40 2.04
C LEU A 42 -28.75 -0.96 3.29
N LEU A 43 -27.49 -1.38 3.40
CA LEU A 43 -26.58 -1.00 4.47
C LEU A 43 -25.41 -0.22 3.88
N THR A 44 -24.96 0.81 4.58
CA THR A 44 -23.73 1.54 4.27
C THR A 44 -22.78 1.44 5.45
N VAL A 45 -21.48 1.34 5.18
CA VAL A 45 -20.44 1.49 6.19
C VAL A 45 -19.90 2.92 6.13
N LYS A 46 -19.90 3.60 7.26
CA LYS A 46 -19.35 4.95 7.37
C LYS A 46 -17.83 4.87 7.25
N ASP A 47 -17.22 5.85 6.58
CA ASP A 47 -15.77 6.00 6.47
C ASP A 47 -15.08 4.80 5.78
N ALA A 48 -15.81 4.04 4.96
CA ALA A 48 -15.27 2.95 4.14
C ALA A 48 -14.86 3.45 2.74
N GLY A 49 -13.60 3.24 2.37
CA GLY A 49 -13.03 3.56 1.06
C GLY A 49 -13.09 2.39 0.08
N TYR A 50 -12.21 2.42 -0.93
CA TYR A 50 -12.11 1.39 -1.98
C TYR A 50 -11.80 -0.02 -1.42
N HIS A 51 -11.24 -0.12 -0.20
CA HIS A 51 -10.84 -1.37 0.43
C HIS A 51 -11.58 -1.63 1.75
N ILE A 52 -12.91 -1.65 1.74
CA ILE A 52 -13.76 -1.82 2.94
C ILE A 52 -13.32 -2.95 3.90
N GLY A 53 -12.81 -4.07 3.37
CA GLY A 53 -12.32 -5.20 4.16
C GLY A 53 -10.99 -4.95 4.89
N LEU A 54 -10.27 -3.89 4.53
CA LEU A 54 -9.04 -3.41 5.15
C LEU A 54 -9.24 -2.11 5.94
N ASP A 55 -10.07 -1.19 5.44
CA ASP A 55 -10.27 0.15 6.01
C ASP A 55 -11.15 0.13 7.27
N GLN A 56 -12.19 -0.71 7.25
CA GLN A 56 -13.14 -0.87 8.36
C GLN A 56 -13.39 -2.35 8.63
N PRO A 57 -12.35 -3.16 8.89
CA PRO A 57 -12.43 -4.62 8.85
C PRO A 57 -13.42 -5.14 9.90
N VAL A 58 -13.43 -4.52 11.08
CA VAL A 58 -14.33 -4.87 12.19
C VAL A 58 -15.78 -4.50 11.88
N ALA A 59 -16.04 -3.27 11.41
CA ALA A 59 -17.39 -2.84 11.08
C ALA A 59 -17.93 -3.59 9.84
N ALA A 60 -17.09 -3.87 8.85
CA ALA A 60 -17.43 -4.66 7.67
C ALA A 60 -17.75 -6.11 8.03
N LEU A 61 -16.95 -6.74 8.90
CA LEU A 61 -17.23 -8.10 9.37
C LEU A 61 -18.50 -8.15 10.22
N GLN A 62 -18.68 -7.21 11.16
CA GLN A 62 -19.91 -7.12 11.96
C GLN A 62 -21.15 -6.91 11.08
N MET A 63 -21.03 -6.09 10.03
CA MET A 63 -22.11 -5.87 9.06
C MET A 63 -22.52 -7.19 8.39
N ILE A 64 -21.54 -7.99 7.94
CA ILE A 64 -21.80 -9.29 7.30
C ILE A 64 -22.45 -10.26 8.29
N ILE A 65 -21.96 -10.35 9.53
CA ILE A 65 -22.52 -11.22 10.58
C ILE A 65 -23.98 -10.84 10.87
N ASN A 66 -24.26 -9.56 11.11
CA ASN A 66 -25.61 -9.07 11.36
C ASN A 66 -26.55 -9.34 10.19
N PHE A 67 -26.06 -9.18 8.95
CA PHE A 67 -26.81 -9.47 7.74
C PHE A 67 -27.17 -10.96 7.62
N LEU A 68 -26.20 -11.86 7.81
CA LEU A 68 -26.38 -13.31 7.70
C LEU A 68 -27.27 -13.87 8.81
N ASN A 69 -27.10 -13.40 10.05
CA ASN A 69 -27.84 -13.87 11.22
C ASN A 69 -29.22 -13.20 11.37
N LYS A 70 -29.59 -12.27 10.48
CA LYS A 70 -30.81 -11.44 10.54
C LYS A 70 -30.99 -10.74 11.91
N ASN A 71 -29.88 -10.43 12.58
CA ASN A 71 -29.86 -9.81 13.89
C ASN A 71 -29.37 -8.35 13.78
N SER A 72 -29.80 -7.50 14.71
CA SER A 72 -29.33 -6.11 14.84
C SER A 72 -28.45 -5.93 16.08
N SER A 73 -27.70 -6.97 16.46
CA SER A 73 -26.80 -6.89 17.60
C SER A 73 -25.65 -5.94 17.28
N ASN A 74 -25.36 -5.04 18.22
CA ASN A 74 -24.17 -4.20 18.15
C ASN A 74 -22.93 -4.90 18.73
N GLU A 75 -23.11 -6.09 19.31
CA GLU A 75 -22.05 -6.90 19.91
C GLU A 75 -21.36 -7.77 18.85
N MET A 76 -20.03 -7.77 18.86
CA MET A 76 -19.24 -8.71 18.06
C MET A 76 -19.44 -10.14 18.54
N GLU A 77 -19.90 -11.01 17.64
CA GLU A 77 -19.72 -12.45 17.79
C GLU A 77 -18.24 -12.77 17.56
N GLU A 78 -17.62 -13.46 18.52
CA GLU A 78 -16.19 -13.75 18.49
C GLU A 78 -15.90 -14.85 17.46
N ILE A 79 -15.62 -14.46 16.21
CA ILE A 79 -15.15 -15.36 15.17
C ILE A 79 -13.63 -15.46 15.27
N SER A 80 -13.13 -16.39 16.09
CA SER A 80 -11.71 -16.69 16.18
C SER A 80 -11.33 -17.74 15.13
N LEU A 81 -10.79 -17.29 14.00
CA LEU A 81 -10.05 -18.15 13.08
C LEU A 81 -8.56 -17.99 13.40
N PRO A 82 -7.82 -19.07 13.72
CA PRO A 82 -6.41 -18.97 14.04
C PRO A 82 -5.64 -18.39 12.86
N ARG A 83 -4.98 -17.24 13.07
CA ARG A 83 -4.08 -16.66 12.08
C ARG A 83 -2.90 -17.62 11.88
N GLN A 84 -2.59 -17.95 10.63
CA GLN A 84 -1.39 -18.73 10.34
C GLN A 84 -0.14 -17.91 10.71
N THR A 85 0.80 -18.54 11.41
CA THR A 85 2.11 -17.95 11.70
C THR A 85 2.85 -17.72 10.39
N LEU A 86 3.26 -16.47 10.14
CA LEU A 86 4.22 -16.15 9.09
C LEU A 86 5.51 -16.95 9.36
N LEU A 87 6.15 -17.45 8.29
CA LEU A 87 7.43 -18.14 8.42
C LEU A 87 8.47 -17.20 9.03
N GLU A 88 9.20 -17.69 10.03
CA GLU A 88 10.28 -16.93 10.67
C GLU A 88 11.42 -16.75 9.66
N TYR A 89 11.54 -15.54 9.09
CA TYR A 89 12.65 -15.20 8.20
C TYR A 89 13.93 -15.08 9.02
N GLN A 90 14.86 -15.99 8.79
CA GLN A 90 16.22 -15.95 9.33
C GLN A 90 17.17 -15.47 8.23
N PRO A 91 17.54 -14.19 8.18
CA PRO A 91 18.47 -13.70 7.16
C PRO A 91 19.82 -14.39 7.30
N LYS A 92 20.36 -14.89 6.18
CA LYS A 92 21.77 -15.28 6.13
C LYS A 92 22.62 -14.05 6.42
N LYS A 93 23.61 -14.18 7.32
CA LYS A 93 24.63 -13.14 7.52
C LYS A 93 25.49 -13.04 6.26
N ILE A 94 25.18 -12.07 5.40
CA ILE A 94 26.01 -11.71 4.26
C ILE A 94 27.23 -10.94 4.79
N GLN A 95 28.42 -11.36 4.39
CA GLN A 95 29.70 -10.78 4.78
C GLN A 95 29.95 -9.50 3.96
N GLN A 96 30.40 -8.41 4.59
CA GLN A 96 30.50 -7.02 4.06
C GLN A 96 30.45 -6.88 2.53
N THR A 97 29.25 -6.64 2.03
CA THR A 97 28.97 -6.19 0.66
C THR A 97 28.60 -4.70 0.68
N THR A 98 28.69 -4.00 -0.44
CA THR A 98 28.05 -2.68 -0.59
C THR A 98 26.55 -2.82 -0.31
N GLN A 99 25.89 -1.76 0.18
CA GLN A 99 24.45 -1.82 0.45
C GLN A 99 23.65 -2.25 -0.79
N GLN A 100 24.03 -1.76 -1.98
CA GLN A 100 23.45 -2.20 -3.24
C GLN A 100 23.47 -3.72 -3.43
N LEU A 101 24.61 -4.37 -3.18
CA LEU A 101 24.76 -5.81 -3.33
C LEU A 101 24.06 -6.59 -2.21
N ALA A 102 23.98 -6.02 -1.00
CA ALA A 102 23.21 -6.59 0.11
C ALA A 102 21.70 -6.58 -0.18
N ASP A 103 21.21 -5.55 -0.87
CA ASP A 103 19.80 -5.38 -1.21
C ASP A 103 19.42 -6.13 -2.52
N GLN A 104 20.38 -6.70 -3.25
CA GLN A 104 20.11 -7.37 -4.53
C GLN A 104 19.32 -8.68 -4.33
N ILE A 105 18.24 -8.83 -5.09
CA ILE A 105 17.42 -10.04 -5.15
C ILE A 105 17.98 -10.93 -6.26
N PHE A 106 18.71 -11.97 -5.88
CA PHE A 106 19.25 -12.96 -6.82
C PHE A 106 18.20 -13.95 -7.30
N ASP A 107 17.39 -14.45 -6.37
CA ASP A 107 16.33 -15.42 -6.63
C ASP A 107 15.03 -14.96 -5.96
N LEU A 108 13.99 -14.72 -6.76
CA LEU A 108 12.67 -14.36 -6.26
C LEU A 108 11.76 -15.61 -6.30
N PRO A 109 11.24 -16.08 -5.16
CA PRO A 109 10.35 -17.24 -5.12
C PRO A 109 9.12 -17.06 -6.01
N GLY A 110 8.74 -18.14 -6.68
CA GLY A 110 7.52 -18.18 -7.49
C GLY A 110 7.66 -17.65 -8.92
N LEU A 111 8.78 -17.03 -9.31
CA LEU A 111 9.01 -16.64 -10.70
C LEU A 111 8.95 -17.85 -11.64
N THR A 112 8.07 -17.78 -12.63
CA THR A 112 7.88 -18.85 -13.63
C THR A 112 8.57 -18.58 -14.96
N TYR A 113 9.38 -17.52 -15.05
CA TYR A 113 10.12 -17.14 -16.25
C TYR A 113 11.50 -16.56 -15.89
N ALA A 114 12.43 -16.61 -16.83
CA ALA A 114 13.76 -16.04 -16.65
C ALA A 114 13.72 -14.52 -16.86
N ILE A 115 14.22 -13.76 -15.87
CA ILE A 115 14.38 -12.31 -15.97
C ILE A 115 15.76 -11.95 -16.55
N ASN A 116 15.85 -10.81 -17.22
CA ASN A 116 17.09 -10.29 -17.83
C ASN A 116 17.56 -8.95 -17.21
N PHE A 117 17.02 -8.58 -16.06
CA PHE A 117 17.28 -7.32 -15.36
C PHE A 117 17.60 -7.58 -13.89
N ASN A 118 18.35 -6.68 -13.26
CA ASN A 118 18.57 -6.75 -11.81
C ASN A 118 17.39 -6.14 -11.06
N GLN A 119 17.18 -6.63 -9.84
CA GLN A 119 16.22 -6.08 -8.91
C GLN A 119 16.77 -6.08 -7.50
N TYR A 120 16.32 -5.11 -6.72
CA TYR A 120 16.83 -4.83 -5.38
C TYR A 120 15.66 -4.50 -4.46
N SER A 121 15.73 -4.96 -3.22
CA SER A 121 14.78 -4.56 -2.19
C SER A 121 15.48 -4.38 -0.85
N GLY A 122 15.19 -3.26 -0.21
CA GLY A 122 15.84 -2.87 1.03
C GLY A 122 15.16 -1.66 1.65
N TYR A 123 15.93 -0.88 2.40
CA TYR A 123 15.44 0.29 3.12
C TYR A 123 16.24 1.54 2.80
N LEU A 124 15.52 2.61 2.42
CA LEU A 124 16.04 3.96 2.26
C LEU A 124 15.87 4.71 3.57
N ARG A 125 16.91 5.43 3.99
CA ARG A 125 16.84 6.30 5.17
C ARG A 125 16.07 7.57 4.82
N ALA A 126 14.97 7.80 5.53
CA ALA A 126 14.18 9.01 5.43
C ALA A 126 14.60 10.00 6.54
N THR A 127 13.66 10.77 7.12
CA THR A 127 14.00 11.55 8.32
C THR A 127 14.48 10.63 9.44
N LYS A 128 15.31 11.16 10.34
CA LYS A 128 15.98 10.38 11.38
C LYS A 128 14.99 9.52 12.16
N GLY A 129 15.16 8.19 12.10
CA GLY A 129 14.29 7.21 12.76
C GLY A 129 13.21 6.62 11.86
N ASN A 130 13.04 7.09 10.62
CA ASN A 130 12.12 6.56 9.63
C ASN A 130 12.90 5.87 8.51
N TYR A 131 12.35 4.75 8.04
CA TYR A 131 12.95 3.92 7.00
C TYR A 131 11.86 3.50 6.01
N LEU A 132 12.03 3.88 4.75
CA LEU A 132 11.09 3.52 3.69
C LEU A 132 11.60 2.28 2.97
N HIS A 133 10.77 1.25 2.92
CA HIS A 133 10.99 0.09 2.08
C HIS A 133 10.93 0.52 0.61
N TYR A 134 11.84 -0.04 -0.18
CA TYR A 134 11.83 0.13 -1.62
C TYR A 134 11.95 -1.22 -2.33
N TRP A 135 11.44 -1.24 -3.55
CA TRP A 135 11.78 -2.26 -4.55
C TRP A 135 12.18 -1.54 -5.83
N PHE A 136 13.43 -1.73 -6.24
CA PHE A 136 13.99 -1.17 -7.45
C PHE A 136 14.14 -2.26 -8.51
N VAL A 137 13.62 -2.02 -9.71
CA VAL A 137 13.77 -2.92 -10.86
C VAL A 137 14.47 -2.15 -11.99
N GLU A 138 15.59 -2.67 -12.46
CA GLU A 138 16.31 -2.07 -13.59
C GLU A 138 15.53 -2.26 -14.90
N SER A 139 15.86 -1.43 -15.89
CA SER A 139 15.32 -1.56 -17.24
C SER A 139 15.65 -2.92 -17.85
N GLN A 140 14.72 -3.50 -18.62
CA GLN A 140 14.98 -4.71 -19.42
C GLN A 140 15.82 -4.42 -20.66
N ASN A 141 16.04 -3.14 -20.99
CA ASN A 141 16.80 -2.70 -22.17
C ASN A 141 18.22 -2.24 -21.79
N THR A 142 18.44 -0.94 -21.55
CA THR A 142 19.76 -0.39 -21.24
C THR A 142 19.70 0.46 -19.95
N PRO A 143 19.75 -0.18 -18.77
CA PRO A 143 19.61 0.49 -17.47
C PRO A 143 20.45 1.75 -17.26
N SER A 144 21.67 1.76 -17.79
CA SER A 144 22.62 2.87 -17.62
C SER A 144 22.24 4.16 -18.36
N ILE A 145 21.32 4.11 -19.33
CA ILE A 145 20.87 5.30 -20.09
C ILE A 145 19.34 5.47 -20.06
N ASP A 146 18.60 4.39 -19.84
CA ASP A 146 17.13 4.45 -19.79
C ASP A 146 16.68 5.29 -18.57
N PRO A 147 15.56 6.02 -18.65
CA PRO A 147 15.10 6.87 -17.56
C PRO A 147 14.92 6.15 -16.23
N LEU A 148 14.98 6.90 -15.13
CA LEU A 148 14.57 6.48 -13.80
C LEU A 148 13.18 7.04 -13.50
N ILE A 149 12.23 6.16 -13.19
CA ILE A 149 10.88 6.51 -12.75
C ILE A 149 10.75 6.16 -11.26
N ILE A 150 10.37 7.13 -10.44
CA ILE A 150 9.96 6.88 -9.06
C ILE A 150 8.44 6.75 -9.03
N TRP A 151 7.93 5.66 -8.46
CA TRP A 151 6.50 5.34 -8.42
C TRP A 151 5.94 5.37 -6.99
N PHE A 152 4.81 6.06 -6.83
CA PHE A 152 4.02 6.08 -5.60
C PHE A 152 2.57 5.68 -5.83
N ASN A 153 2.09 4.65 -5.14
CA ASN A 153 0.65 4.49 -4.93
C ASN A 153 0.13 5.52 -3.89
N GLY A 154 -1.19 5.74 -3.89
CA GLY A 154 -1.85 6.74 -3.07
C GLY A 154 -2.45 6.22 -1.76
N GLY A 155 -3.77 6.30 -1.64
CA GLY A 155 -4.53 6.00 -0.43
C GLY A 155 -5.15 7.26 0.19
N PRO A 156 -4.45 7.98 1.10
CA PRO A 156 -3.07 7.78 1.57
C PRO A 156 -2.87 6.51 2.40
N GLY A 157 -1.67 5.92 2.33
CA GLY A 157 -1.30 4.74 3.13
C GLY A 157 -1.31 3.40 2.37
N CYS A 158 -1.56 3.42 1.06
CA CYS A 158 -1.47 2.22 0.23
C CYS A 158 -0.01 1.93 -0.16
N SER A 159 0.35 0.65 -0.21
CA SER A 159 1.68 0.20 -0.62
C SER A 159 1.92 0.39 -2.12
N SER A 160 3.12 0.87 -2.47
CA SER A 160 3.58 0.94 -3.86
C SER A 160 3.96 -0.42 -4.45
N LEU A 161 4.04 -1.48 -3.64
CA LEU A 161 4.12 -2.84 -4.15
C LEU A 161 2.81 -3.28 -4.81
N GLY A 162 1.69 -2.59 -4.55
CA GLY A 162 0.50 -2.67 -5.40
C GLY A 162 0.86 -2.36 -6.86
N GLY A 163 1.42 -1.19 -7.13
CA GLY A 163 1.90 -0.82 -8.46
C GLY A 163 2.83 -1.86 -9.09
N LEU A 164 3.74 -2.43 -8.29
CA LEU A 164 4.67 -3.46 -8.75
C LEU A 164 3.95 -4.76 -9.15
N PHE A 165 3.12 -5.33 -8.28
CA PHE A 165 2.58 -6.68 -8.49
C PHE A 165 1.25 -6.73 -9.26
N ILE A 166 0.45 -5.68 -9.23
CA ILE A 166 -0.91 -5.68 -9.79
C ILE A 166 -1.13 -4.66 -10.91
N GLU A 167 -0.17 -3.79 -11.19
CA GLU A 167 -0.32 -2.75 -12.21
C GLU A 167 0.78 -2.82 -13.29
N ASN A 168 1.95 -2.23 -13.03
CA ASN A 168 2.93 -1.85 -14.05
C ASN A 168 4.34 -2.43 -13.84
N GLY A 169 4.55 -3.24 -12.80
CA GLY A 169 5.83 -3.93 -12.59
C GLY A 169 6.04 -5.15 -13.49
N PRO A 170 7.25 -5.75 -13.43
CA PRO A 170 7.68 -6.81 -14.35
C PRO A 170 6.89 -8.11 -14.29
N PHE A 171 6.21 -8.38 -13.18
CA PHE A 171 5.51 -9.63 -12.94
C PHE A 171 4.21 -9.42 -12.19
N HIS A 172 3.25 -10.31 -12.46
CA HIS A 172 1.96 -10.36 -11.82
C HIS A 172 1.82 -11.59 -10.93
N LEU A 173 1.00 -11.47 -9.90
CA LEU A 173 0.62 -12.57 -9.02
C LEU A 173 -0.35 -13.52 -9.75
N ASN A 174 -0.05 -14.83 -9.73
CA ASN A 174 -1.03 -15.84 -10.11
C ASN A 174 -2.10 -16.03 -9.01
N SER A 175 -3.24 -16.59 -9.41
CA SER A 175 -4.36 -16.87 -8.50
C SER A 175 -4.06 -17.89 -7.40
N ASP A 176 -2.97 -18.65 -7.55
CA ASP A 176 -2.48 -19.59 -6.54
C ASP A 176 -1.83 -18.90 -5.33
N GLY A 177 -1.60 -17.58 -5.40
CA GLY A 177 -0.95 -16.79 -4.36
C GLY A 177 0.52 -17.14 -4.11
N ASN A 178 1.14 -17.95 -4.99
CA ASN A 178 2.48 -18.50 -4.80
C ASN A 178 3.40 -18.28 -5.99
N THR A 179 2.87 -18.16 -7.21
CA THR A 179 3.66 -18.01 -8.43
C THR A 179 3.48 -16.64 -9.08
N LEU A 180 4.47 -16.25 -9.87
CA LEU A 180 4.57 -14.98 -10.57
C LEU A 180 4.76 -15.22 -12.06
N PHE A 181 3.93 -14.59 -12.89
CA PHE A 181 4.03 -14.64 -14.34
C PHE A 181 4.44 -13.30 -14.94
N GLU A 182 5.00 -13.30 -16.15
CA GLU A 182 5.50 -12.08 -16.81
C GLU A 182 4.36 -11.07 -17.06
N ASN A 183 4.61 -9.81 -16.74
CA ASN A 183 3.86 -8.69 -17.30
C ASN A 183 4.52 -8.21 -18.59
N VAL A 184 3.95 -8.61 -19.74
CA VAL A 184 4.45 -8.23 -21.07
C VAL A 184 4.24 -6.73 -21.39
N PHE A 185 3.56 -5.99 -20.52
CA PHE A 185 3.36 -4.54 -20.62
C PHE A 185 4.04 -3.76 -19.48
N SER A 186 4.96 -4.42 -18.75
CA SER A 186 5.70 -3.79 -17.67
C SER A 186 6.39 -2.51 -18.14
N TRP A 187 6.31 -1.46 -17.32
CA TRP A 187 6.98 -0.20 -17.59
C TRP A 187 8.50 -0.35 -17.54
N ASN A 188 9.02 -1.35 -16.80
CA ASN A 188 10.47 -1.57 -16.74
C ASN A 188 11.05 -2.10 -18.07
N LYS A 189 10.23 -2.32 -19.10
CA LYS A 189 10.73 -2.61 -20.45
C LYS A 189 11.53 -1.44 -21.06
N LEU A 190 11.31 -0.20 -20.59
CA LEU A 190 11.96 1.01 -21.13
C LEU A 190 12.50 1.95 -20.04
N ALA A 191 12.41 1.59 -18.77
CA ALA A 191 12.82 2.45 -17.66
C ALA A 191 13.29 1.63 -16.47
N ASN A 192 14.14 2.24 -15.66
CA ASN A 192 14.41 1.78 -14.31
C ASN A 192 13.29 2.29 -13.40
N ILE A 193 12.72 1.45 -12.54
CA ILE A 193 11.57 1.84 -11.71
C ILE A 193 11.84 1.59 -10.25
N LEU A 194 11.71 2.66 -9.46
CA LEU A 194 11.81 2.65 -8.01
C LEU A 194 10.42 2.76 -7.38
N TYR A 195 9.92 1.65 -6.85
CA TYR A 195 8.69 1.61 -6.06
C TYR A 195 9.04 1.91 -4.60
N ILE A 196 8.43 2.94 -4.01
CA ILE A 196 8.68 3.32 -2.61
C ILE A 196 7.39 3.17 -1.80
N GLU A 197 7.42 2.36 -0.75
CA GLU A 197 6.32 2.27 0.20
C GLU A 197 6.33 3.49 1.14
N SER A 198 5.42 4.43 0.91
CA SER A 198 5.39 5.72 1.61
C SER A 198 3.93 6.08 1.96
N PRO A 199 3.64 6.74 3.10
CA PRO A 199 4.57 7.21 4.15
C PRO A 199 5.19 6.09 5.00
N ARG A 200 6.00 6.48 6.00
CA ARG A 200 6.49 5.54 7.04
C ARG A 200 5.34 4.71 7.61
N GLN A 201 5.61 3.45 7.97
CA GLN A 201 4.61 2.46 8.42
C GLN A 201 3.67 1.90 7.34
N VAL A 202 3.80 2.30 6.08
CA VAL A 202 3.12 1.62 4.96
C VAL A 202 3.87 0.37 4.56
N GLY A 203 3.16 -0.76 4.45
CA GLY A 203 3.74 -2.03 4.02
C GLY A 203 4.87 -2.49 4.94
N PHE A 204 6.07 -2.62 4.38
CA PHE A 204 7.28 -2.98 5.11
C PHE A 204 8.07 -1.77 5.63
N SER A 205 7.72 -0.54 5.23
CA SER A 205 8.31 0.69 5.79
C SER A 205 8.04 0.79 7.28
N TYR A 206 8.98 1.34 8.05
CA TYR A 206 8.86 1.37 9.50
C TYR A 206 9.46 2.63 10.14
N GLN A 207 9.12 2.80 11.40
CA GLN A 207 9.62 3.86 12.27
C GLN A 207 10.25 3.24 13.51
N ASN A 208 11.48 3.63 13.82
CA ASN A 208 12.09 3.36 15.10
C ASN A 208 11.60 4.39 16.12
N TRP A 209 10.61 3.98 16.93
CA TRP A 209 9.96 4.81 17.94
C TRP A 209 10.89 5.36 19.03
N SER A 210 12.02 4.71 19.29
CA SER A 210 13.02 5.21 20.26
C SER A 210 13.82 6.39 19.70
N ILE A 211 13.91 6.51 18.37
CA ILE A 211 14.65 7.58 17.68
C ILE A 211 13.70 8.69 17.24
N ASN A 212 12.55 8.32 16.68
CA ASN A 212 11.50 9.24 16.28
C ASN A 212 10.19 8.87 17.00
N PRO A 213 9.82 9.56 18.08
CA PRO A 213 8.57 9.29 18.80
C PRO A 213 7.35 9.97 18.15
N SER A 214 7.50 10.72 17.04
CA SER A 214 6.41 11.46 16.43
C SER A 214 5.31 10.54 15.89
N THR A 215 4.08 10.81 16.31
CA THR A 215 2.87 10.14 15.83
C THR A 215 2.15 10.93 14.73
N GLU A 216 2.71 12.04 14.27
CA GLU A 216 2.06 12.92 13.29
C GLU A 216 2.28 12.48 11.85
N PHE A 217 1.21 12.49 11.06
CA PHE A 217 1.24 12.24 9.62
C PHE A 217 0.60 13.41 8.90
N ASN A 218 1.32 14.01 7.96
CA ASN A 218 0.82 15.06 7.08
C ASN A 218 1.65 15.11 5.80
N ASP A 219 1.16 15.84 4.79
CA ASP A 219 1.77 15.90 3.46
C ASP A 219 3.21 16.46 3.49
N ILE A 220 3.48 17.42 4.38
CA ILE A 220 4.80 18.04 4.53
C ILE A 220 5.81 17.01 5.05
N LEU A 221 5.48 16.31 6.13
CA LEU A 221 6.36 15.29 6.72
C LEU A 221 6.58 14.12 5.76
N THR A 222 5.53 13.67 5.07
CA THR A 222 5.64 12.63 4.04
C THR A 222 6.54 13.07 2.88
N THR A 223 6.46 14.32 2.47
CA THR A 223 7.30 14.90 1.42
C THR A 223 8.77 14.94 1.83
N ILE A 224 9.06 15.37 3.07
CA ILE A 224 10.43 15.40 3.60
C ILE A 224 11.00 13.97 3.70
N ASP A 225 10.21 13.03 4.22
CA ASP A 225 10.62 11.61 4.30
C ASP A 225 10.95 11.04 2.91
N ALA A 226 10.09 11.28 1.91
CA ALA A 226 10.30 10.83 0.55
C ALA A 226 11.55 11.47 -0.09
N TYR A 227 11.77 12.77 0.13
CA TYR A 227 12.95 13.48 -0.36
C TYR A 227 14.25 12.89 0.19
N GLU A 228 14.35 12.73 1.53
CA GLU A 228 15.53 12.16 2.18
C GLU A 228 15.79 10.73 1.70
N ALA A 229 14.73 9.93 1.54
CA ALA A 229 14.82 8.58 0.99
C ALA A 229 15.38 8.56 -0.44
N ILE A 230 14.96 9.50 -1.30
CA ILE A 230 15.47 9.63 -2.68
C ILE A 230 16.94 10.06 -2.68
N VAL A 231 17.32 10.97 -1.79
CA VAL A 231 18.73 11.36 -1.61
C VAL A 231 19.57 10.16 -1.15
N ASP A 232 19.04 9.31 -0.26
CA ASP A 232 19.70 8.07 0.18
C ASP A 232 19.79 7.04 -0.95
N PHE A 233 18.74 6.89 -1.75
CA PHE A 233 18.75 6.04 -2.95
C PHE A 233 19.90 6.40 -3.87
N PHE A 234 20.10 7.68 -4.20
CA PHE A 234 21.21 8.10 -5.04
C PHE A 234 22.59 7.98 -4.38
N LYS A 235 22.70 7.78 -3.07
CA LYS A 235 23.97 7.41 -2.42
C LYS A 235 24.29 5.93 -2.66
N ILE A 236 23.27 5.08 -2.63
CA ILE A 236 23.40 3.63 -2.84
C ILE A 236 23.61 3.32 -4.34
N PHE A 237 22.82 3.96 -5.20
CA PHE A 237 22.73 3.76 -6.64
C PHE A 237 23.32 4.95 -7.40
N ALA A 238 24.56 5.31 -7.09
CA ALA A 238 25.19 6.53 -7.60
C ALA A 238 25.31 6.60 -9.13
N ASN A 239 25.32 5.44 -9.80
CA ASN A 239 25.33 5.32 -11.26
C ASN A 239 24.04 5.80 -11.94
N PHE A 240 22.94 5.95 -11.20
CA PHE A 240 21.66 6.42 -11.77
C PHE A 240 21.45 7.93 -11.67
N LYS A 241 22.40 8.69 -11.10
CA LYS A 241 22.31 10.16 -10.95
C LYS A 241 22.25 10.92 -12.28
N THR A 242 22.73 10.31 -13.36
CA THR A 242 22.78 10.92 -14.70
C THR A 242 21.59 10.55 -15.57
N ASN A 243 20.74 9.61 -15.12
CA ASN A 243 19.56 9.21 -15.86
C ASN A 243 18.49 10.30 -15.78
N ASP A 244 17.70 10.46 -16.84
CA ASP A 244 16.52 11.33 -16.79
C ASP A 244 15.57 10.84 -15.70
N LEU A 245 15.18 11.76 -14.81
CA LEU A 245 14.34 11.45 -13.65
C LEU A 245 12.89 11.87 -13.89
N TYR A 246 11.97 10.93 -13.68
CA TYR A 246 10.53 11.15 -13.68
C TYR A 246 9.94 10.70 -12.34
N ILE A 247 8.95 11.45 -11.85
CA ILE A 247 8.22 11.11 -10.63
C ILE A 247 6.76 10.90 -11.01
N ALA A 248 6.25 9.71 -10.76
CA ALA A 248 4.91 9.27 -11.13
C ALA A 248 4.17 8.70 -9.91
N GLY A 249 2.84 8.74 -9.97
CA GLY A 249 2.02 8.17 -8.92
C GLY A 249 0.55 8.16 -9.23
N GLU A 250 -0.19 7.36 -8.47
CA GLU A 250 -1.63 7.13 -8.67
C GLU A 250 -2.45 7.64 -7.47
N SER A 251 -3.66 8.14 -7.73
CA SER A 251 -4.63 8.51 -6.70
C SER A 251 -4.08 9.63 -5.80
N TYR A 252 -4.05 9.46 -4.47
CA TYR A 252 -3.38 10.40 -3.57
C TYR A 252 -1.87 10.55 -3.86
N GLY A 253 -1.28 9.64 -4.63
CA GLY A 253 0.04 9.79 -5.23
C GLY A 253 0.16 11.08 -6.04
N GLY A 254 -0.92 11.63 -6.60
CA GLY A 254 -0.92 12.96 -7.22
C GLY A 254 -0.53 14.10 -6.27
N ILE A 255 -0.90 14.01 -4.99
CA ILE A 255 -0.46 14.95 -3.94
C ILE A 255 1.02 14.71 -3.62
N TYR A 256 1.42 13.45 -3.41
CA TYR A 256 2.80 13.09 -3.08
C TYR A 256 3.77 13.55 -4.17
N VAL A 257 3.49 13.22 -5.43
CA VAL A 257 4.32 13.57 -6.59
C VAL A 257 4.45 15.09 -6.73
N SER A 258 3.33 15.82 -6.63
CA SER A 258 3.34 17.27 -6.79
C SER A 258 4.13 17.96 -5.67
N ALA A 259 3.88 17.59 -4.42
CA ALA A 259 4.56 18.17 -3.26
C ALA A 259 6.07 17.86 -3.27
N LEU A 260 6.44 16.61 -3.57
CA LEU A 260 7.82 16.17 -3.68
C LEU A 260 8.56 16.89 -4.81
N THR A 261 7.94 17.01 -5.99
CA THR A 261 8.56 17.70 -7.12
C THR A 261 8.82 19.16 -6.79
N ALA A 262 7.86 19.86 -6.18
CA ALA A 262 8.03 21.24 -5.74
C ALA A 262 9.18 21.36 -4.72
N TYR A 263 9.25 20.45 -3.75
CA TYR A 263 10.31 20.43 -2.74
C TYR A 263 11.70 20.16 -3.34
N ILE A 264 11.82 19.24 -4.30
CA ILE A 264 13.06 18.96 -5.01
C ILE A 264 13.55 20.20 -5.77
N VAL A 265 12.66 20.87 -6.50
CA VAL A 265 13.00 22.09 -7.25
C VAL A 265 13.51 23.18 -6.31
N GLU A 266 12.85 23.39 -5.17
CA GLU A 266 13.31 24.34 -4.14
C GLU A 266 14.72 23.98 -3.64
N LYS A 267 14.98 22.70 -3.33
CA LYS A 267 16.29 22.24 -2.83
C LYS A 267 17.42 22.39 -3.86
N ILE A 268 17.12 22.26 -5.14
CA ILE A 268 18.09 22.49 -6.23
C ILE A 268 18.38 23.98 -6.37
N GLN A 269 17.35 24.83 -6.32
CA GLN A 269 17.51 26.27 -6.53
C GLN A 269 18.24 26.97 -5.38
N VAL A 270 18.10 26.50 -4.14
CA VAL A 270 18.76 27.08 -2.96
C VAL A 270 20.26 26.72 -2.87
N GLN A 271 20.76 25.80 -3.69
CA GLN A 271 22.19 25.44 -3.74
C GLN A 271 23.04 26.34 -4.66
N PHE A 272 22.44 27.37 -5.27
CA PHE A 272 23.12 28.43 -6.04
C PHE A 272 23.08 29.77 -5.29
#